data_AF-A0A3D0CRF0-F1
#
_entry.id   AF-A0A3D0CRF0-F1
#
_cell.length_a   1.000
_cell.length_b   1.000
_cell.length_c   1.000
_cell.angle_alpha   90.00
_cell.angle_beta   90.00
_cell.angle_gamma   90.00
#
_symmetry.space_group_name_H-M   'P 1'
#
loop_
_entity.id
_entity.type
_entity.pdbx_description
1 polymer ?
#
loop_
_entity_poly.entity_id
_entity_poly.type
_entity_poly.pdbx_seq_one_letter_code
_entity_poly.pdbx_strand_id
1 'polypeptide(L)'
;MSMNTRLRALRPGLEGWLFLLGLVLALVGTYLPVSTQAAEPAATLPGDAARSRVINDDRGLAPRVAAAAGTRIFMPVVAIPVARAVECSSIPGTSYTTVSVNPPPTDRPADAHADLNLSLRGYNPVQARKALVDYGGGSDSGAPQLPGLFADKRTAAFSTVYQVYDWNWSCNCRGSLLTNPEVTLAGLATRLGETIHVPGSGYSIGSLGDGYEVLVLYASADHITLKYTREDNVVRGYTLHVEGICVDPNLLALYQSSNSTGRGRLPALRAGQPFARARGHEIRVAVRDNGAFMDPRSRKDWWQGR
;
A
#
# COMPACT_ATOMS: atom_id res chain seq x y z
N MET A 1 -43.86 -64.91 6.17
CA MET A 1 -44.70 -63.76 5.77
C MET A 1 -43.97 -63.05 4.63
N SER A 2 -44.16 -63.52 3.39
CA SER A 2 -45.10 -62.96 2.38
C SER A 2 -44.60 -61.59 1.88
N MET A 3 -43.87 -61.55 0.75
CA MET A 3 -44.35 -61.20 -0.61
C MET A 3 -44.75 -59.71 -0.72
N ASN A 4 -44.49 -58.91 -1.76
CA ASN A 4 -44.03 -59.05 -3.14
C ASN A 4 -43.60 -57.63 -3.59
N THR A 5 -42.49 -57.38 -4.31
CA THR A 5 -42.26 -57.52 -5.76
C THR A 5 -43.02 -56.51 -6.67
N ARG A 6 -42.25 -55.85 -7.57
CA ARG A 6 -42.59 -55.27 -8.91
C ARG A 6 -43.02 -53.78 -8.92
N LEU A 7 -42.69 -52.90 -9.90
CA LEU A 7 -41.99 -52.99 -11.19
C LEU A 7 -41.61 -51.56 -11.70
N ARG A 8 -40.73 -51.55 -12.70
CA ARG A 8 -40.15 -50.48 -13.57
C ARG A 8 -41.04 -49.32 -14.05
N ALA A 9 -40.40 -48.18 -14.39
CA ALA A 9 -40.49 -47.46 -15.68
C ALA A 9 -39.55 -46.22 -15.69
N LEU A 10 -38.54 -46.16 -16.56
CA LEU A 10 -38.42 -45.34 -17.79
C LEU A 10 -37.74 -43.95 -17.62
N ARG A 11 -36.52 -43.82 -18.18
CA ARG A 11 -35.91 -42.57 -18.72
C ARG A 11 -36.77 -42.05 -19.90
N PRO A 12 -36.74 -40.77 -20.37
CA PRO A 12 -35.52 -40.00 -20.69
C PRO A 12 -35.62 -38.45 -20.56
N GLY A 13 -34.54 -37.74 -20.89
CA GLY A 13 -34.55 -36.27 -21.06
C GLY A 13 -33.15 -35.63 -21.17
N LEU A 14 -32.42 -35.92 -22.24
CA LEU A 14 -31.43 -34.99 -22.82
C LEU A 14 -32.21 -33.81 -23.39
N GLU A 15 -31.80 -32.56 -23.16
CA GLU A 15 -31.69 -31.40 -24.08
C GLU A 15 -30.90 -30.32 -23.30
N GLY A 16 -29.74 -29.83 -23.71
CA GLY A 16 -29.49 -29.14 -24.97
C GLY A 16 -29.47 -27.63 -24.71
N TRP A 17 -28.35 -27.06 -24.24
CA TRP A 17 -28.13 -25.60 -24.27
C TRP A 17 -26.91 -25.28 -25.12
N LEU A 18 -27.22 -24.67 -26.25
CA LEU A 18 -26.35 -24.24 -27.33
C LEU A 18 -25.38 -23.15 -26.89
N PHE A 19 -24.13 -23.33 -27.31
CA PHE A 19 -23.14 -22.28 -27.47
C PHE A 19 -23.64 -21.23 -28.48
N LEU A 20 -23.51 -19.95 -28.13
CA LEU A 20 -23.54 -18.86 -29.09
C LEU A 20 -22.25 -18.04 -28.91
N LEU A 21 -21.30 -18.32 -29.80
CA LEU A 21 -20.14 -17.48 -30.08
C LEU A 21 -20.63 -16.16 -30.68
N GLY A 22 -20.38 -15.05 -29.98
CA GLY A 22 -20.53 -13.69 -30.50
C GLY A 22 -19.19 -13.18 -31.05
N LEU A 23 -19.12 -13.10 -32.37
CA LEU A 23 -18.06 -12.54 -33.21
C LEU A 23 -17.76 -11.07 -32.84
N VAL A 24 -16.51 -10.75 -32.46
CA VAL A 24 -16.03 -9.35 -32.34
C VAL A 24 -15.13 -9.06 -33.55
N LEU A 25 -15.59 -8.15 -34.40
CA LEU A 25 -14.85 -7.62 -35.55
C LEU A 25 -13.71 -6.72 -35.05
N ALA A 26 -12.48 -7.04 -35.44
CA ALA A 26 -11.31 -6.20 -35.25
C ALA A 26 -11.26 -5.10 -36.32
N LEU A 27 -11.26 -3.84 -35.89
CA LEU A 27 -10.93 -2.68 -36.73
C LEU A 27 -9.49 -2.28 -36.43
N VAL A 28 -8.59 -2.62 -37.35
CA VAL A 28 -7.18 -2.26 -37.36
C VAL A 28 -7.07 -0.80 -37.80
N GLY A 29 -6.79 0.10 -36.86
CA GLY A 29 -6.44 1.49 -37.13
C GLY A 29 -4.93 1.69 -36.98
N THR A 30 -4.20 1.77 -38.10
CA THR A 30 -2.79 2.15 -38.14
C THR A 30 -2.65 3.66 -37.98
N TYR A 31 -2.07 4.12 -36.87
CA TYR A 31 -1.52 5.48 -36.76
C TYR A 31 -0.02 5.40 -36.47
N LEU A 32 0.74 6.05 -37.34
CA LEU A 32 2.18 6.23 -37.33
C LEU A 32 2.63 7.12 -36.15
N PRO A 33 3.87 6.98 -35.64
CA PRO A 33 4.40 7.84 -34.60
C PRO A 33 4.80 9.22 -35.14
N VAL A 34 4.32 10.29 -34.50
CA VAL A 34 4.90 11.64 -34.65
C VAL A 34 6.16 11.71 -33.80
N SER A 35 7.28 11.94 -34.47
CA SER A 35 8.58 12.25 -33.89
C SER A 35 8.71 13.77 -33.79
N THR A 36 8.94 14.32 -32.61
CA THR A 36 9.40 15.71 -32.44
C THR A 36 10.51 15.77 -31.39
N GLN A 37 11.72 15.56 -31.91
CA GLN A 37 12.95 16.34 -31.73
C GLN A 37 13.17 17.07 -30.39
N ALA A 38 14.29 16.69 -29.76
CA ALA A 38 14.94 17.37 -28.66
C ALA A 38 15.39 18.79 -29.05
N ALA A 39 15.27 19.73 -28.10
CA ALA A 39 15.93 21.03 -28.14
C ALA A 39 16.97 21.08 -27.02
N GLU A 40 18.25 21.12 -27.41
CA GLU A 40 19.38 21.49 -26.57
C GLU A 40 19.67 23.01 -26.67
N PRO A 41 20.47 23.58 -25.75
CA PRO A 41 20.40 24.98 -25.34
C PRO A 41 21.42 25.88 -26.05
N ALA A 42 21.14 27.18 -26.07
CA ALA A 42 22.16 28.21 -26.31
C ALA A 42 21.71 29.57 -25.75
N ALA A 43 22.53 30.17 -24.87
CA ALA A 43 23.18 31.45 -25.14
C ALA A 43 23.83 32.02 -23.86
N THR A 44 25.15 32.05 -23.90
CA THR A 44 26.07 32.80 -23.03
C THR A 44 26.22 34.24 -23.56
N LEU A 45 26.80 35.11 -22.71
CA LEU A 45 27.67 36.30 -22.97
C LEU A 45 27.11 37.59 -22.32
N PRO A 46 27.94 38.64 -22.13
CA PRO A 46 29.25 38.73 -21.45
C PRO A 46 29.21 39.83 -20.35
N GLY A 47 30.10 39.85 -19.34
CA GLY A 47 31.37 40.59 -19.35
C GLY A 47 31.20 42.06 -18.96
N ASP A 48 31.74 42.49 -17.80
CA ASP A 48 32.64 43.66 -17.76
C ASP A 48 33.30 43.92 -16.41
N ALA A 49 34.48 44.53 -16.50
CA ALA A 49 35.56 44.50 -15.55
C ALA A 49 35.57 45.66 -14.53
N ALA A 50 36.20 45.35 -13.39
CA ALA A 50 37.01 46.17 -12.49
C ALA A 50 37.03 47.71 -12.65
N ARG A 51 36.86 48.42 -11.52
CA ARG A 51 37.65 49.63 -11.23
C ARG A 51 37.90 49.83 -9.74
N SER A 52 39.19 49.87 -9.43
CA SER A 52 39.81 50.23 -8.15
C SER A 52 39.87 51.75 -7.98
N ARG A 53 39.70 52.27 -6.75
CA ARG A 53 40.44 53.46 -6.29
C ARG A 53 40.43 53.62 -4.76
N VAL A 54 41.57 54.09 -4.31
CA VAL A 54 42.10 54.24 -2.95
C VAL A 54 41.77 55.64 -2.40
N ILE A 55 41.37 55.66 -1.12
CA ILE A 55 41.59 56.63 -0.01
C ILE A 55 41.60 58.14 -0.33
N ASN A 56 40.73 58.90 0.34
CA ASN A 56 41.18 60.02 1.19
C ASN A 56 40.20 60.42 2.31
N ASP A 57 40.84 60.75 3.40
CA ASP A 57 40.44 61.17 4.74
C ASP A 57 39.64 62.49 4.71
N ASP A 58 38.53 62.58 5.45
CA ASP A 58 38.03 63.89 5.89
C ASP A 58 37.29 63.83 7.22
N ARG A 59 37.69 64.75 8.10
CA ARG A 59 37.33 64.85 9.51
C ARG A 59 35.94 65.48 9.67
N GLY A 60 34.97 64.71 10.15
CA GLY A 60 33.66 65.21 10.57
C GLY A 60 33.28 64.70 11.95
N LEU A 61 33.22 65.61 12.94
CA LEU A 61 32.68 65.35 14.28
C LEU A 61 31.24 64.81 14.18
N ALA A 62 31.04 63.52 14.51
CA ALA A 62 29.73 62.96 14.76
C ALA A 62 29.42 62.99 16.28
N PRO A 63 28.21 63.35 16.71
CA PRO A 63 27.85 63.40 18.12
C PRO A 63 27.80 61.97 18.69
N ARG A 64 28.40 61.79 19.87
CA ARG A 64 28.28 60.56 20.65
C ARG A 64 26.83 60.39 21.10
N VAL A 65 26.07 59.56 20.38
CA VAL A 65 24.82 59.00 20.89
C VAL A 65 25.21 58.01 21.99
N ALA A 66 24.82 58.30 23.23
CA ALA A 66 24.97 57.37 24.34
C ALA A 66 24.26 56.06 23.97
N ALA A 67 25.02 54.95 23.98
CA ALA A 67 24.47 53.62 23.77
C ALA A 67 23.48 53.32 24.89
N ALA A 68 22.18 53.27 24.56
CA ALA A 68 21.20 52.68 25.45
C ALA A 68 21.61 51.22 25.70
N ALA A 69 21.77 50.86 26.96
CA ALA A 69 21.97 49.47 27.36
C ALA A 69 20.70 48.68 27.00
N GLY A 70 20.67 48.13 25.79
CA GLY A 70 19.61 47.27 25.33
C GLY A 70 19.60 46.00 26.17
N THR A 71 18.52 45.77 26.90
CA THR A 71 18.25 44.51 27.59
C THR A 71 18.31 43.37 26.57
N ARG A 72 19.33 42.50 26.68
CA ARG A 72 19.39 41.28 25.88
C ARG A 72 18.48 40.25 26.52
N ILE A 73 17.34 40.00 25.89
CA ILE A 73 16.46 38.89 26.24
C ILE A 73 17.06 37.64 25.59
N PHE A 74 17.60 36.74 26.41
CA PHE A 74 18.02 35.43 25.96
C PHE A 74 16.79 34.52 25.95
N MET A 75 16.30 34.15 24.77
CA MET A 75 15.30 33.09 24.66
C MET A 75 15.96 31.75 24.97
N PRO A 76 15.39 30.91 25.85
CA PRO A 76 15.83 29.53 25.99
C PRO A 76 15.55 28.82 24.66
N VAL A 77 16.60 28.29 24.03
CA VAL A 77 16.45 27.32 22.95
C VAL A 77 16.01 26.01 23.59
N VAL A 78 14.73 25.70 23.49
CA VAL A 78 14.22 24.35 23.76
C VAL A 78 14.62 23.50 22.57
N ALA A 79 15.72 22.77 22.69
CA ALA A 79 16.06 21.72 21.74
C ALA A 79 15.06 20.58 21.92
N ILE A 80 13.96 20.63 21.17
CA ILE A 80 13.06 19.48 21.04
C ILE A 80 13.92 18.38 20.39
N PRO A 81 14.12 17.21 21.03
CA PRO A 81 14.76 16.11 20.34
C PRO A 81 13.87 15.77 19.16
N VAL A 82 14.32 16.12 17.95
CA VAL A 82 13.71 15.62 16.72
C VAL A 82 13.86 14.12 16.81
N ALA A 83 12.75 13.41 17.02
CA ALA A 83 12.75 11.95 17.04
C ALA A 83 13.51 11.50 15.79
N ARG A 84 14.62 10.77 15.99
CA ARG A 84 15.42 10.25 14.88
C ARG A 84 14.47 9.50 13.95
N ALA A 85 14.43 9.90 12.68
CA ALA A 85 13.71 9.16 11.67
C ALA A 85 14.20 7.72 11.70
N VAL A 86 13.28 6.74 11.71
CA VAL A 86 13.66 5.34 11.56
C VAL A 86 14.29 5.18 10.18
N GLU A 87 15.59 4.91 10.16
CA GLU A 87 16.26 4.51 8.94
C GLU A 87 15.73 3.13 8.53
N CYS A 88 15.25 3.03 7.29
CA CYS A 88 14.79 1.77 6.74
C CYS A 88 16.01 0.87 6.55
N SER A 89 16.21 -0.04 7.50
CA SER A 89 17.31 -1.00 7.55
C SER A 89 16.78 -2.41 7.40
N SER A 90 17.60 -3.29 6.82
CA SER A 90 17.26 -4.71 6.67
C SER A 90 16.96 -5.36 8.03
N ILE A 91 16.00 -6.26 8.03
CA ILE A 91 15.57 -7.02 9.20
C ILE A 91 16.46 -8.27 9.31
N PRO A 92 17.27 -8.40 10.38
CA PRO A 92 18.18 -9.53 10.54
C PRO A 92 17.46 -10.88 10.48
N GLY A 93 18.08 -11.88 9.85
CA GLY A 93 17.54 -13.23 9.75
C GLY A 93 16.38 -13.40 8.76
N THR A 94 16.04 -12.36 7.99
CA THR A 94 14.96 -12.43 7.00
C THR A 94 15.52 -12.60 5.59
N SER A 95 14.88 -13.47 4.81
CA SER A 95 15.14 -13.63 3.37
C SER A 95 13.84 -13.75 2.60
N TYR A 96 13.87 -13.31 1.35
CA TYR A 96 12.68 -13.22 0.51
C TYR A 96 12.93 -13.99 -0.79
N THR A 97 11.90 -14.65 -1.31
CA THR A 97 11.97 -15.34 -2.60
C THR A 97 10.77 -14.94 -3.45
N THR A 98 10.78 -15.33 -4.73
CA THR A 98 9.67 -15.09 -5.64
C THR A 98 8.95 -16.38 -5.96
N VAL A 99 7.65 -16.28 -6.23
CA VAL A 99 6.82 -17.35 -6.81
C VAL A 99 6.31 -16.90 -8.18
N SER A 100 5.86 -17.84 -9.01
CA SER A 100 5.18 -17.49 -10.25
C SER A 100 3.85 -16.79 -9.97
N VAL A 101 3.48 -15.86 -10.84
CA VAL A 101 2.21 -15.15 -10.80
C VAL A 101 1.21 -15.84 -11.72
N ASN A 102 -0.05 -15.93 -11.30
CA ASN A 102 -1.12 -16.45 -12.14
C ASN A 102 -1.50 -15.38 -13.19
N PRO A 103 -1.52 -15.71 -14.49
CA PRO A 103 -1.93 -14.76 -15.52
C PRO A 103 -3.43 -14.43 -15.42
N PRO A 104 -3.87 -13.29 -15.97
CA PRO A 104 -3.06 -12.28 -16.65
C PRO A 104 -2.28 -11.38 -15.66
N PRO A 105 -1.17 -10.76 -16.11
CA PRO A 105 -0.55 -9.68 -15.34
C PRO A 105 -1.51 -8.50 -15.20
N THR A 106 -1.19 -7.60 -14.27
CA THR A 106 -1.91 -6.33 -14.14
C THR A 106 -1.90 -5.53 -15.45
N ASP A 107 -2.96 -4.76 -15.70
CA ASP A 107 -3.21 -4.11 -17.00
C ASP A 107 -2.40 -2.83 -17.23
N ARG A 108 -1.70 -2.34 -16.20
CA ARG A 108 -0.92 -1.09 -16.23
C ARG A 108 0.22 -1.14 -15.20
N PRO A 109 1.21 -0.22 -15.26
CA PRO A 109 2.28 -0.14 -14.27
C PRO A 109 1.74 -0.08 -12.83
N ALA A 110 2.34 -0.85 -11.92
CA ALA A 110 1.82 -1.02 -10.56
C ALA A 110 1.85 0.27 -9.73
N ASP A 111 2.81 1.15 -9.98
CA ASP A 111 2.91 2.50 -9.40
C ASP A 111 1.80 3.44 -9.86
N ALA A 112 1.23 3.19 -11.04
CA ALA A 112 0.07 3.89 -11.62
C ALA A 112 -1.27 3.14 -11.42
N HIS A 113 -1.29 2.03 -10.67
CA HIS A 113 -2.47 1.20 -10.47
C HIS A 113 -3.13 1.46 -9.11
N ALA A 114 -4.26 2.18 -9.07
CA ALA A 114 -4.91 2.63 -7.83
C ALA A 114 -5.45 1.50 -6.93
N ASP A 115 -5.65 0.29 -7.45
CA ASP A 115 -5.92 -0.88 -6.60
C ASP A 115 -4.68 -1.53 -5.98
N LEU A 116 -3.48 -1.32 -6.53
CA LEU A 116 -2.24 -1.90 -6.01
C LEU A 116 -1.48 -0.88 -5.16
N ASN A 117 -1.43 0.37 -5.63
CA ASN A 117 -0.81 1.50 -4.94
C ASN A 117 -1.89 2.37 -4.29
N LEU A 118 -2.16 2.14 -3.00
CA LEU A 118 -3.19 2.86 -2.24
C LEU A 118 -2.94 4.37 -2.18
N SER A 119 -1.68 4.82 -2.26
CA SER A 119 -1.33 6.24 -2.20
C SER A 119 -1.95 7.08 -3.32
N LEU A 120 -2.24 6.47 -4.48
CA LEU A 120 -2.96 7.13 -5.58
C LEU A 120 -4.39 7.51 -5.18
N ARG A 121 -5.10 6.57 -4.54
CA ARG A 121 -6.44 6.82 -3.99
C ARG A 121 -6.35 7.86 -2.88
N GLY A 122 -5.45 7.67 -1.93
CA GLY A 122 -5.42 8.47 -0.72
C GLY A 122 -6.67 8.26 0.14
N TYR A 123 -6.77 9.02 1.24
CA TYR A 123 -7.83 8.88 2.22
C TYR A 123 -7.95 10.12 3.10
N ASN A 124 -9.12 10.28 3.74
CA ASN A 124 -9.36 11.34 4.72
C ASN A 124 -9.74 10.75 6.09
N PRO A 125 -9.29 11.39 7.19
CA PRO A 125 -9.72 10.99 8.52
C PRO A 125 -11.23 11.22 8.69
N VAL A 126 -11.88 10.32 9.43
CA VAL A 126 -13.30 10.43 9.77
C VAL A 126 -13.51 10.32 11.27
N GLN A 127 -14.59 10.92 11.76
CA GLN A 127 -14.99 10.85 13.16
C GLN A 127 -15.88 9.63 13.40
N ALA A 128 -15.26 8.44 13.35
CA ALA A 128 -15.94 7.17 13.62
C ALA A 128 -15.34 6.46 14.85
N ARG A 129 -16.01 5.41 15.32
CA ARG A 129 -15.57 4.65 16.50
C ARG A 129 -14.17 4.04 16.32
N LYS A 130 -13.26 4.30 17.24
CA LYS A 130 -11.88 3.77 17.22
C LYS A 130 -11.74 2.52 18.10
N ALA A 131 -12.51 1.50 17.78
CA ALA A 131 -12.51 0.23 18.49
C ALA A 131 -13.02 -0.89 17.57
N LEU A 132 -12.82 -2.15 17.99
CA LEU A 132 -13.42 -3.30 17.31
C LEU A 132 -14.94 -3.16 17.22
N VAL A 133 -15.47 -3.48 16.05
CA VAL A 133 -16.91 -3.41 15.75
C VAL A 133 -17.45 -4.82 15.55
N ASP A 134 -18.57 -5.12 16.20
CA ASP A 134 -19.29 -6.37 16.04
C ASP A 134 -20.27 -6.24 14.87
N TYR A 135 -19.97 -6.94 13.78
CA TYR A 135 -20.88 -7.09 12.64
C TYR A 135 -21.60 -8.44 12.71
N GLY A 136 -22.84 -8.48 12.23
CA GLY A 136 -23.56 -9.74 12.02
C GLY A 136 -23.11 -10.48 10.76
N GLY A 137 -23.60 -11.71 10.59
CA GLY A 137 -23.32 -12.56 9.41
C GLY A 137 -22.15 -13.53 9.62
N GLY A 138 -21.91 -14.36 8.61
CA GLY A 138 -20.82 -15.35 8.64
C GLY A 138 -19.43 -14.69 8.65
N SER A 139 -18.44 -15.43 9.12
CA SER A 139 -17.03 -15.10 8.97
C SER A 139 -16.31 -16.22 8.22
N ASP A 140 -15.15 -15.87 7.67
CA ASP A 140 -14.25 -16.81 7.03
C ASP A 140 -13.11 -17.15 8.00
N SER A 141 -12.94 -18.44 8.33
CA SER A 141 -11.85 -18.88 9.21
C SER A 141 -10.47 -18.74 8.54
N GLY A 142 -10.43 -18.61 7.22
CA GLY A 142 -9.21 -18.38 6.45
C GLY A 142 -8.83 -16.90 6.30
N ALA A 143 -9.66 -15.96 6.74
CA ALA A 143 -9.38 -14.52 6.61
C ALA A 143 -8.07 -14.11 7.32
N PRO A 144 -7.33 -13.12 6.79
CA PRO A 144 -6.11 -12.63 7.42
C PRO A 144 -6.40 -12.03 8.81
N GLN A 145 -5.64 -12.49 9.81
CA GLN A 145 -5.85 -12.08 11.20
C GLN A 145 -4.88 -10.94 11.60
N LEU A 146 -5.41 -9.71 11.71
CA LEU A 146 -4.64 -8.49 11.94
C LEU A 146 -3.80 -8.45 13.23
N PRO A 147 -4.11 -9.18 14.33
CA PRO A 147 -3.15 -9.35 15.42
C PRO A 147 -1.78 -9.84 14.94
N GLY A 148 -1.73 -10.64 13.86
CA GLY A 148 -0.50 -11.15 13.27
C GLY A 148 0.42 -10.10 12.65
N LEU A 149 -0.02 -8.83 12.53
CA LEU A 149 0.86 -7.71 12.19
C LEU A 149 1.94 -7.47 13.26
N PHE A 150 1.65 -7.80 14.51
CA PHE A 150 2.48 -7.50 15.67
C PHE A 150 3.12 -8.77 16.22
N ALA A 151 4.40 -8.70 16.59
CA ALA A 151 5.15 -9.85 17.08
C ALA A 151 4.53 -10.49 18.34
N ASP A 152 3.94 -9.69 19.22
CA ASP A 152 3.24 -10.13 20.44
C ASP A 152 1.77 -10.52 20.19
N LYS A 153 1.32 -10.46 18.94
CA LYS A 153 -0.05 -10.73 18.51
C LYS A 153 -1.10 -9.94 19.31
N ARG A 154 -0.81 -8.71 19.72
CA ARG A 154 -1.76 -7.89 20.48
C ARG A 154 -2.95 -7.42 19.62
N THR A 155 -4.06 -7.10 20.28
CA THR A 155 -5.09 -6.23 19.69
C THR A 155 -4.57 -4.79 19.76
N ALA A 156 -4.15 -4.23 18.62
CA ALA A 156 -3.67 -2.85 18.61
C ALA A 156 -4.79 -1.85 18.90
N ALA A 157 -4.45 -0.77 19.61
CA ALA A 157 -5.36 0.34 19.77
C ALA A 157 -5.55 1.06 18.43
N PHE A 158 -6.79 1.41 18.11
CA PHE A 158 -7.12 2.21 16.94
C PHE A 158 -6.84 3.68 17.26
N SER A 159 -5.84 4.28 16.63
CA SER A 159 -5.45 5.67 16.86
C SER A 159 -6.23 6.64 15.98
N THR A 160 -6.44 6.27 14.71
CA THR A 160 -7.17 7.05 13.72
C THR A 160 -7.99 6.12 12.83
N VAL A 161 -9.06 6.62 12.22
CA VAL A 161 -9.88 5.89 11.25
C VAL A 161 -10.15 6.79 10.07
N TYR A 162 -10.22 6.20 8.88
CA TYR A 162 -10.25 6.93 7.63
C TYR A 162 -11.24 6.32 6.64
N GLN A 163 -11.65 7.14 5.68
CA GLN A 163 -12.29 6.71 4.44
C GLN A 163 -11.31 6.88 3.28
N VAL A 164 -11.17 5.83 2.49
CA VAL A 164 -10.37 5.79 1.27
C VAL A 164 -11.18 6.40 0.14
N TYR A 165 -10.53 7.15 -0.73
CA TYR A 165 -11.21 7.63 -1.93
C TYR A 165 -11.47 6.49 -2.91
N ASP A 166 -12.65 6.52 -3.52
CA ASP A 166 -12.94 5.70 -4.67
C ASP A 166 -12.04 6.07 -5.86
N TRP A 167 -12.04 5.25 -6.89
CA TRP A 167 -11.27 5.47 -8.10
C TRP A 167 -12.18 5.39 -9.31
N ASN A 168 -12.19 6.47 -10.08
CA ASN A 168 -12.90 6.51 -11.34
C ASN A 168 -11.97 6.01 -12.45
N TRP A 169 -12.20 4.79 -12.92
CA TRP A 169 -11.42 4.16 -13.97
C TRP A 169 -11.58 4.80 -15.35
N SER A 170 -12.67 5.52 -15.62
CA SER A 170 -12.90 6.18 -16.92
C SER A 170 -11.93 7.34 -17.17
N CYS A 171 -11.64 8.13 -16.13
CA CYS A 171 -10.63 9.20 -16.17
C CYS A 171 -9.28 8.75 -15.61
N ASN A 172 -9.20 7.55 -15.03
CA ASN A 172 -8.09 7.09 -14.19
C ASN A 172 -7.72 8.12 -13.11
N CYS A 173 -8.71 8.56 -12.33
CA CYS A 173 -8.57 9.64 -11.37
C CYS A 173 -9.35 9.38 -10.06
N ARG A 174 -8.99 10.11 -9.00
CA ARG A 174 -9.61 10.00 -7.68
C ARG A 174 -11.09 10.36 -7.72
N GLY A 175 -11.94 9.51 -7.14
CA GLY A 175 -13.38 9.72 -6.98
C GLY A 175 -13.75 10.34 -5.64
N SER A 176 -15.00 10.15 -5.20
CA SER A 176 -15.49 10.54 -3.87
C SER A 176 -14.98 9.60 -2.78
N LEU A 177 -15.11 9.99 -1.50
CA LEU A 177 -14.83 9.08 -0.39
C LEU A 177 -15.78 7.87 -0.41
N LEU A 178 -15.25 6.69 -0.10
CA LEU A 178 -16.03 5.49 0.13
C LEU A 178 -16.69 5.60 1.51
N THR A 179 -18.02 5.74 1.53
CA THR A 179 -18.79 5.91 2.77
C THR A 179 -19.42 4.62 3.28
N ASN A 180 -19.28 3.52 2.53
CA ASN A 180 -19.72 2.20 2.93
C ASN A 180 -18.61 1.18 2.66
N PRO A 181 -18.00 0.57 3.70
CA PRO A 181 -18.25 0.81 5.12
C PRO A 181 -17.85 2.21 5.59
N GLU A 182 -18.35 2.63 6.77
CA GLU A 182 -18.06 3.94 7.37
C GLU A 182 -16.56 4.20 7.53
N VAL A 183 -15.78 3.15 7.79
CA VAL A 183 -14.32 3.15 7.86
C VAL A 183 -13.78 2.11 6.90
N THR A 184 -12.83 2.50 6.05
CA THR A 184 -12.19 1.61 5.07
C THR A 184 -10.67 1.48 5.28
N LEU A 185 -10.11 2.24 6.22
CA LEU A 185 -8.70 2.22 6.60
C LEU A 185 -8.59 2.54 8.10
N ALA A 186 -7.81 1.74 8.82
CA ALA A 186 -7.59 1.91 10.26
C ALA A 186 -6.14 2.25 10.55
N GLY A 187 -5.92 3.29 11.35
CA GLY A 187 -4.66 3.58 12.00
C GLY A 187 -4.51 2.71 13.26
N LEU A 188 -3.47 1.89 13.30
CA LEU A 188 -3.16 0.98 14.41
C LEU A 188 -1.91 1.46 15.14
N ALA A 189 -2.03 1.62 16.46
CA ALA A 189 -0.95 2.13 17.29
C ALA A 189 0.27 1.19 17.28
N THR A 190 1.46 1.77 17.09
CA THR A 190 2.76 1.10 17.04
C THR A 190 3.81 1.80 17.90
N ARG A 191 4.93 1.13 18.12
CA ARG A 191 6.16 1.75 18.60
C ARG A 191 7.06 2.06 17.40
N LEU A 192 7.82 3.14 17.52
CA LEU A 192 8.84 3.51 16.54
C LEU A 192 9.81 2.34 16.30
N GLY A 193 9.95 1.88 15.05
CA GLY A 193 10.85 0.79 14.67
C GLY A 193 10.34 -0.63 14.97
N GLU A 194 9.13 -0.78 15.52
CA GLU A 194 8.48 -2.07 15.77
C GLU A 194 8.40 -2.89 14.49
N THR A 195 8.83 -4.15 14.53
CA THR A 195 8.77 -5.04 13.36
C THR A 195 7.31 -5.36 13.03
N ILE A 196 6.95 -5.28 11.75
CA ILE A 196 5.62 -5.59 11.20
C ILE A 196 5.70 -6.88 10.39
N HIS A 197 4.74 -7.77 10.64
CA HIS A 197 4.74 -9.14 10.17
C HIS A 197 3.52 -9.45 9.28
N VAL A 198 3.65 -10.45 8.41
CA VAL A 198 2.52 -10.92 7.59
C VAL A 198 1.42 -11.51 8.50
N PRO A 199 0.19 -10.97 8.46
CA PRO A 199 -0.94 -11.58 9.15
C PRO A 199 -1.19 -12.98 8.61
N GLY A 200 -1.24 -13.97 9.50
CA GLY A 200 -1.53 -15.34 9.11
C GLY A 200 -2.96 -15.47 8.60
N SER A 201 -3.13 -16.38 7.66
CA SER A 201 -4.38 -16.84 7.07
C SER A 201 -4.39 -18.38 7.08
N GLY A 202 -5.50 -18.98 6.69
CA GLY A 202 -5.55 -20.43 6.43
C GLY A 202 -5.12 -20.82 5.02
N TYR A 203 -4.76 -19.83 4.18
CA TYR A 203 -4.46 -20.04 2.77
C TYR A 203 -2.98 -20.28 2.54
N SER A 204 -2.67 -20.99 1.45
CA SER A 204 -1.31 -21.08 0.94
C SER A 204 -1.28 -20.73 -0.53
N ILE A 205 -0.24 -19.98 -0.90
CA ILE A 205 0.10 -19.67 -2.27
C ILE A 205 1.42 -20.37 -2.63
N GLY A 206 1.51 -20.97 -3.81
CA GLY A 206 2.71 -21.70 -4.23
C GLY A 206 2.53 -23.21 -4.20
N SER A 207 3.64 -23.94 -4.30
CA SER A 207 3.61 -25.39 -4.29
C SER A 207 3.33 -25.89 -2.87
N LEU A 208 2.69 -27.06 -2.77
CA LEU A 208 2.48 -27.72 -1.48
C LEU A 208 3.81 -27.86 -0.74
N GLY A 209 3.89 -27.26 0.46
CA GLY A 209 5.08 -27.32 1.33
C GLY A 209 5.92 -26.03 1.38
N ASP A 210 5.74 -25.09 0.45
CA ASP A 210 6.53 -23.84 0.45
C ASP A 210 6.14 -22.88 1.60
N GLY A 211 4.88 -22.98 2.04
CA GLY A 211 4.33 -22.24 3.19
C GLY A 211 4.13 -20.74 2.96
N TYR A 212 4.19 -20.26 1.71
CA TYR A 212 3.86 -18.87 1.42
C TYR A 212 2.35 -18.66 1.53
N GLU A 213 1.95 -17.46 1.97
CA GLU A 213 0.55 -17.07 2.10
C GLU A 213 0.22 -15.80 1.33
N VAL A 214 1.20 -14.90 1.15
CA VAL A 214 0.97 -13.62 0.47
C VAL A 214 1.94 -13.36 -0.66
N LEU A 215 1.40 -12.81 -1.75
CA LEU A 215 2.12 -12.26 -2.89
C LEU A 215 2.24 -10.75 -2.70
N VAL A 216 3.43 -10.19 -2.93
CA VAL A 216 3.67 -8.74 -2.87
C VAL A 216 3.31 -8.12 -4.22
N LEU A 217 2.13 -7.52 -4.33
CA LEU A 217 1.67 -6.87 -5.56
C LEU A 217 2.33 -5.51 -5.78
N TYR A 218 2.60 -4.80 -4.68
CA TYR A 218 3.24 -3.49 -4.72
C TYR A 218 4.08 -3.25 -3.48
N ALA A 219 5.25 -2.63 -3.64
CA ALA A 219 6.08 -2.14 -2.54
C ALA A 219 6.79 -0.84 -2.92
N SER A 220 6.75 0.13 -2.00
CA SER A 220 7.61 1.31 -1.97
C SER A 220 8.47 1.31 -0.70
N ALA A 221 9.21 2.39 -0.44
CA ALA A 221 9.92 2.55 0.83
C ALA A 221 8.99 2.68 2.04
N ASP A 222 7.76 3.15 1.85
CA ASP A 222 6.87 3.57 2.93
C ASP A 222 5.51 2.83 3.02
N HIS A 223 5.20 1.99 2.02
CA HIS A 223 3.98 1.18 1.98
C HIS A 223 4.11 -0.09 1.12
N ILE A 224 3.23 -1.05 1.37
CA ILE A 224 3.21 -2.35 0.68
C ILE A 224 1.77 -2.85 0.51
N THR A 225 1.55 -3.66 -0.52
CA THR A 225 0.29 -4.35 -0.79
C THR A 225 0.52 -5.85 -0.87
N LEU A 226 -0.15 -6.58 0.02
CA LEU A 226 -0.07 -8.04 0.18
C LEU A 226 -1.37 -8.69 -0.30
N LYS A 227 -1.26 -9.75 -1.09
CA LYS A 227 -2.39 -10.48 -1.68
C LYS A 227 -2.38 -11.94 -1.25
N TYR A 228 -3.49 -12.46 -0.75
CA TYR A 228 -3.60 -13.85 -0.28
C TYR A 228 -3.91 -14.87 -1.39
N THR A 229 -3.61 -14.50 -2.62
CA THR A 229 -3.74 -15.34 -3.82
C THR A 229 -2.58 -15.02 -4.77
N ARG A 230 -2.52 -15.69 -5.93
CA ARG A 230 -1.40 -15.56 -6.89
C ARG A 230 -1.69 -14.66 -8.08
N GLU A 231 -2.89 -14.11 -8.18
CA GLU A 231 -3.28 -13.22 -9.26
C GLU A 231 -2.68 -11.82 -9.07
N ASP A 232 -2.26 -11.19 -10.17
CA ASP A 232 -1.71 -9.83 -10.17
C ASP A 232 -2.80 -8.74 -10.17
N ASN A 233 -3.78 -8.89 -9.28
CA ASN A 233 -4.89 -7.97 -9.12
C ASN A 233 -5.57 -8.18 -7.75
N VAL A 234 -6.56 -7.34 -7.46
CA VAL A 234 -7.31 -7.39 -6.20
C VAL A 234 -8.69 -8.05 -6.33
N VAL A 235 -9.07 -8.55 -7.52
CA VAL A 235 -10.45 -8.90 -7.88
C VAL A 235 -11.00 -10.06 -7.04
N ARG A 236 -10.17 -11.05 -6.70
CA ARG A 236 -10.60 -12.22 -5.91
C ARG A 236 -9.69 -12.46 -4.72
N GLY A 237 -10.27 -12.78 -3.57
CA GLY A 237 -9.55 -13.06 -2.32
C GLY A 237 -9.05 -11.79 -1.60
N TYR A 238 -8.45 -11.99 -0.43
CA TYR A 238 -8.08 -10.90 0.46
C TYR A 238 -6.85 -10.12 -0.01
N THR A 239 -6.86 -8.80 0.20
CA THR A 239 -5.72 -7.91 -0.03
C THR A 239 -5.53 -7.01 1.19
N LEU A 240 -4.29 -6.82 1.63
CA LEU A 240 -3.93 -5.86 2.66
C LEU A 240 -3.08 -4.75 2.04
N HIS A 241 -3.47 -3.50 2.29
CA HIS A 241 -2.61 -2.34 2.09
C HIS A 241 -2.07 -1.92 3.45
N VAL A 242 -0.75 -1.76 3.57
CA VAL A 242 -0.10 -1.32 4.81
C VAL A 242 0.79 -0.12 4.52
N GLU A 243 0.55 1.00 5.21
CA GLU A 243 1.32 2.24 5.09
C GLU A 243 1.89 2.70 6.44
N GLY A 244 2.80 3.67 6.40
CA GLY A 244 3.47 4.19 7.60
C GLY A 244 4.58 3.27 8.11
N ILE A 245 5.17 2.50 7.20
CA ILE A 245 6.14 1.44 7.48
C ILE A 245 7.44 1.67 6.73
N CYS A 246 8.58 1.21 7.21
CA CYS A 246 9.83 1.08 6.47
C CYS A 246 9.85 -0.34 5.93
N VAL A 247 9.49 -0.53 4.65
CA VAL A 247 9.60 -1.85 4.00
C VAL A 247 11.06 -2.30 4.04
N ASP A 248 11.31 -3.57 4.32
CA ASP A 248 12.67 -4.11 4.33
C ASP A 248 13.35 -3.82 2.98
N PRO A 249 14.52 -3.15 2.95
CA PRO A 249 15.22 -2.80 1.72
C PRO A 249 15.48 -4.00 0.79
N ASN A 250 15.71 -5.20 1.34
CA ASN A 250 15.92 -6.41 0.54
C ASN A 250 14.62 -6.88 -0.13
N LEU A 251 13.49 -6.77 0.56
CA LEU A 251 12.17 -7.07 -0.02
C LEU A 251 11.83 -6.07 -1.12
N LEU A 252 12.05 -4.77 -0.84
CA LEU A 252 11.81 -3.71 -1.81
C LEU A 252 12.66 -3.89 -3.07
N ALA A 253 13.95 -4.18 -2.92
CA ALA A 253 14.84 -4.44 -4.05
C ALA A 253 14.39 -5.66 -4.88
N LEU A 254 13.99 -6.75 -4.21
CA LEU A 254 13.47 -7.95 -4.88
C LEU A 254 12.16 -7.64 -5.64
N TYR A 255 11.25 -6.87 -5.04
CA TYR A 255 10.04 -6.41 -5.69
C TYR A 255 10.35 -5.56 -6.93
N GLN A 256 11.22 -4.56 -6.81
CA GLN A 256 11.58 -3.67 -7.92
C GLN A 256 12.23 -4.43 -9.08
N SER A 257 13.13 -5.37 -8.79
CA SER A 257 13.71 -6.26 -9.80
C SER A 257 12.64 -7.11 -10.48
N SER A 258 11.71 -7.68 -9.72
CA SER A 258 10.62 -8.51 -10.25
C SER A 258 9.63 -7.67 -11.10
N ASN A 259 9.35 -6.45 -10.66
CA ASN A 259 8.47 -5.52 -11.34
C ASN A 259 9.06 -5.06 -12.69
N SER A 260 10.33 -4.68 -12.71
CA SER A 260 11.04 -4.24 -13.92
C SER A 260 11.23 -5.35 -14.96
N THR A 261 11.19 -6.62 -14.55
CA THR A 261 11.31 -7.81 -15.43
C THR A 261 9.96 -8.36 -15.88
N GLY A 262 8.88 -7.58 -15.72
CA GLY A 262 7.56 -7.90 -16.29
C GLY A 262 6.63 -8.70 -15.38
N ARG A 263 6.91 -8.79 -14.07
CA ARG A 263 5.97 -9.28 -13.03
C ARG A 263 5.50 -10.73 -13.17
N GLY A 264 6.10 -11.55 -14.07
CA GLY A 264 5.77 -12.98 -14.18
C GLY A 264 6.13 -13.79 -12.93
N ARG A 265 6.99 -13.24 -12.08
CA ARG A 265 7.27 -13.69 -10.72
C ARG A 265 7.23 -12.48 -9.80
N LEU A 266 6.70 -12.64 -8.59
CA LEU A 266 6.69 -11.58 -7.57
C LEU A 266 7.10 -12.15 -6.21
N PRO A 267 7.60 -11.31 -5.28
CA PRO A 267 7.97 -11.76 -3.95
C PRO A 267 6.78 -12.41 -3.23
N ALA A 268 7.06 -13.50 -2.51
CA ALA A 268 6.08 -14.15 -1.66
C ALA A 268 6.59 -14.27 -0.23
N LEU A 269 5.67 -14.15 0.73
CA LEU A 269 5.98 -14.16 2.15
C LEU A 269 5.12 -15.20 2.89
N ARG A 270 5.66 -15.73 3.99
CA ARG A 270 4.99 -16.69 4.87
C ARG A 270 4.24 -15.98 5.99
N ALA A 271 3.24 -16.62 6.59
CA ALA A 271 2.63 -16.13 7.83
C ALA A 271 3.68 -15.83 8.89
N GLY A 272 3.53 -14.69 9.57
CA GLY A 272 4.43 -14.25 10.62
C GLY A 272 5.82 -13.81 10.13
N GLN A 273 6.10 -13.85 8.83
CA GLN A 273 7.36 -13.34 8.29
C GLN A 273 7.42 -11.81 8.45
N PRO A 274 8.50 -11.25 9.00
CA PRO A 274 8.67 -9.81 9.07
C PRO A 274 8.92 -9.22 7.68
N PHE A 275 8.28 -8.11 7.36
CA PHE A 275 8.43 -7.44 6.06
C PHE A 275 8.75 -5.95 6.17
N ALA A 276 8.56 -5.36 7.34
CA ALA A 276 8.80 -3.93 7.56
C ALA A 276 9.03 -3.58 9.02
N ARG A 277 9.35 -2.32 9.28
CA ARG A 277 9.31 -1.69 10.62
C ARG A 277 8.31 -0.53 10.64
N ALA A 278 7.65 -0.23 11.74
CA ALA A 278 6.83 0.96 11.85
C ALA A 278 7.69 2.24 11.78
N ARG A 279 7.30 3.22 10.95
CA ARG A 279 8.02 4.51 10.83
C ARG A 279 7.71 5.48 11.97
N GLY A 280 6.65 5.21 12.73
CA GLY A 280 6.13 6.12 13.75
C GLY A 280 5.34 5.37 14.81
N HIS A 281 4.34 6.07 15.36
CA HIS A 281 3.45 5.54 16.39
C HIS A 281 2.12 5.01 15.84
N GLU A 282 1.95 5.01 14.52
CA GLU A 282 0.78 4.52 13.80
C GLU A 282 1.23 3.87 12.50
N ILE A 283 0.70 2.68 12.19
CA ILE A 283 0.64 2.14 10.83
C ILE A 283 -0.80 2.19 10.35
N ARG A 284 -1.02 2.26 9.04
CA ARG A 284 -2.38 2.31 8.47
C ARG A 284 -2.64 1.06 7.66
N VAL A 285 -3.79 0.43 7.90
CA VAL A 285 -4.15 -0.86 7.29
C VAL A 285 -5.53 -0.80 6.68
N ALA A 286 -5.62 -1.09 5.38
CA ALA A 286 -6.87 -1.31 4.68
C ALA A 286 -6.96 -2.77 4.25
N VAL A 287 -8.16 -3.33 4.34
CA VAL A 287 -8.45 -4.70 3.93
C VAL A 287 -9.38 -4.62 2.73
N ARG A 288 -9.11 -5.44 1.71
CA ARG A 288 -10.07 -5.70 0.64
C ARG A 288 -10.46 -7.16 0.62
N ASP A 289 -11.73 -7.41 0.32
CA ASP A 289 -12.27 -8.73 0.02
C ASP A 289 -12.92 -8.68 -1.37
N ASN A 290 -12.42 -9.52 -2.29
CA ASN A 290 -12.86 -9.56 -3.68
C ASN A 290 -12.96 -8.17 -4.34
N GLY A 291 -11.96 -7.32 -4.07
CA GLY A 291 -11.90 -5.96 -4.59
C GLY A 291 -12.76 -4.93 -3.84
N ALA A 292 -13.63 -5.28 -2.91
CA ALA A 292 -14.32 -4.29 -2.09
C ALA A 292 -13.46 -3.88 -0.89
N PHE A 293 -13.42 -2.59 -0.53
CA PHE A 293 -12.82 -2.17 0.74
C PHE A 293 -13.72 -2.59 1.91
N MET A 294 -13.12 -3.16 2.94
CA MET A 294 -13.81 -3.66 4.12
C MET A 294 -13.47 -2.83 5.34
N ASP A 295 -14.26 -2.93 6.40
CA ASP A 295 -13.98 -2.26 7.66
C ASP A 295 -12.91 -3.04 8.45
N PRO A 296 -11.68 -2.52 8.61
CA PRO A 296 -10.61 -3.23 9.30
C PRO A 296 -10.89 -3.41 10.81
N ARG A 297 -11.94 -2.78 11.36
CA ARG A 297 -12.37 -2.93 12.75
C ARG A 297 -13.24 -4.17 12.97
N SER A 298 -13.70 -4.85 11.92
CA SER A 298 -14.62 -5.99 12.06
C SER A 298 -14.01 -7.10 12.93
N ARG A 299 -14.57 -7.30 14.13
CA ARG A 299 -14.06 -8.28 15.10
C ARG A 299 -14.14 -9.70 14.54
N LYS A 300 -15.30 -10.05 13.97
CA LYS A 300 -15.56 -11.42 13.48
C LYS A 300 -14.66 -11.83 12.31
N ASP A 301 -14.20 -10.86 11.52
CA ASP A 301 -13.46 -11.14 10.29
C ASP A 301 -11.95 -11.14 10.53
N TRP A 302 -11.42 -10.07 11.12
CA TRP A 302 -9.98 -9.81 11.16
C TRP A 302 -9.34 -9.93 12.55
N TRP A 303 -10.16 -10.07 13.59
CA TRP A 303 -9.73 -10.08 14.99
C TRP A 303 -10.37 -11.26 15.74
N GLN A 304 -10.37 -12.44 15.13
CA GLN A 304 -11.02 -13.61 15.69
C GLN A 304 -10.40 -13.96 17.06
N GLY A 305 -11.27 -14.22 18.04
CA GLY A 305 -10.89 -14.49 19.43
C GLY A 305 -10.52 -13.26 20.28
N ARG A 306 -10.87 -12.04 19.85
CA ARG A 306 -10.62 -10.77 20.56
C ARG A 306 -11.90 -10.06 20.99
#